data_AF-A0A7X8Z6Q0-F1
#
_entry.id   AF-A0A7X8Z6Q0-F1
#
_cell.length_a   1.000
_cell.length_b   1.000
_cell.length_c   1.000
_cell.angle_alpha   90.00
_cell.angle_beta   90.00
_cell.angle_gamma   90.00
#
_symmetry.space_group_name_H-M   'P 1'
#
loop_
_entity.id
_entity.type
_entity.pdbx_description
1 polymer ?
#
loop_
_entity_poly.entity_id
_entity_poly.type
_entity_poly.pdbx_seq_one_letter_code
_entity_poly.pdbx_strand_id
1 'polypeptide(L)'
;AVVELVRELNPSGKVYIMEGSSVPTRFVMEKLNYTPEYIPGVDAILPIEEDSGAWKDYNSPGIVAVDLPDGLLHKKYYLNKKYKEADVLISLPCLKNHWHAAVTGAIKNVAIGATPGNIYGNSSTNPGRNSMVDHNSRRGDLHMWIHDFYKCRPVDFVIMDGLQGIQNGPTPCYEVSRTTRLSKDQMNMRLILAGRDAVAVDTVESLIMNWDPQSVKYLVFLNQSGLGNICPSAINVKGKKIDEIRKDFVGVRPPAGGHPIKKMTTPAFTYTGYEVQEGQAVFSLVPDECIVKMELCLNGDEPETVIITDFHRVAVDLSRLSPGENRVIIHAYDRFFNRVTKTFLVRTKSHVGQVKKDDLVVDQVREDVLSEVEG
;
A
#
# COMPACT_ATOMS: atom_id res chain seq x y z
N ALA A 1 -8.37 17.93 -6.89
CA ALA A 1 -8.70 16.52 -6.58
C ALA A 1 -8.85 16.27 -5.08
N VAL A 2 -7.78 16.01 -4.30
CA VAL A 2 -7.94 15.59 -2.88
C VAL A 2 -8.60 16.67 -2.02
N VAL A 3 -8.22 17.94 -2.18
CA VAL A 3 -8.86 19.06 -1.48
C VAL A 3 -10.35 19.16 -1.82
N GLU A 4 -10.73 18.95 -3.09
CA GLU A 4 -12.14 18.96 -3.51
C GLU A 4 -12.92 17.83 -2.83
N LEU A 5 -12.39 16.59 -2.83
CA LEU A 5 -13.01 15.44 -2.16
C LEU A 5 -13.18 15.68 -0.65
N VAL A 6 -12.18 16.30 0.00
CA VAL A 6 -12.28 16.67 1.41
C VAL A 6 -13.36 17.73 1.62
N ARG A 7 -13.45 18.75 0.75
CA ARG A 7 -14.45 19.81 0.84
C ARG A 7 -15.87 19.33 0.57
N GLU A 8 -16.05 18.34 -0.30
CA GLU A 8 -17.35 17.69 -0.54
C GLU A 8 -17.88 17.02 0.73
N LEU A 9 -17.00 16.41 1.53
CA LEU A 9 -17.37 15.73 2.77
C LEU A 9 -17.39 16.67 3.99
N ASN A 10 -16.52 17.68 4.01
CA ASN A 10 -16.37 18.62 5.11
C ASN A 10 -16.11 20.04 4.59
N PRO A 11 -17.16 20.77 4.20
CA PRO A 11 -17.01 22.08 3.58
C PRO A 11 -16.43 23.14 4.53
N SER A 12 -16.67 23.03 5.84
CA SER A 12 -16.26 24.01 6.87
C SER A 12 -14.96 23.68 7.59
N GLY A 13 -14.44 22.45 7.45
CA GLY A 13 -13.20 22.03 8.10
C GLY A 13 -11.97 22.81 7.63
N LYS A 14 -10.87 22.74 8.40
CA LYS A 14 -9.60 23.33 7.97
C LYS A 14 -8.80 22.33 7.14
N VAL A 15 -8.37 22.74 5.95
CA VAL A 15 -7.57 21.93 5.04
C VAL A 15 -6.20 22.58 4.89
N TYR A 16 -5.17 21.93 5.44
CA TYR A 16 -3.79 22.37 5.33
C TYR A 16 -3.00 21.43 4.43
N ILE A 17 -2.17 22.00 3.57
CA ILE A 17 -1.10 21.26 2.90
C ILE A 17 0.18 21.53 3.68
N MET A 18 0.77 20.47 4.24
CA MET A 18 1.97 20.56 5.04
C MET A 18 3.05 19.68 4.42
N GLU A 19 4.19 20.27 4.09
CA GLU A 19 5.34 19.54 3.57
C GLU A 19 6.64 19.94 4.28
N GLY A 20 7.63 19.08 4.17
CA GLY A 20 9.02 19.38 4.49
C GLY A 20 9.92 18.80 3.41
N SER A 21 11.02 19.49 3.11
CA SER A 21 11.96 19.07 2.06
C SER A 21 13.41 19.03 2.54
N SER A 22 14.34 18.57 1.70
CA SER A 22 15.77 18.57 1.99
C SER A 22 16.45 19.92 1.77
N VAL A 23 15.74 20.88 1.17
CA VAL A 23 16.14 22.29 0.98
C VAL A 23 15.03 23.17 1.59
N PRO A 24 15.14 24.51 1.66
CA PRO A 24 14.05 25.34 2.20
C PRO A 24 12.70 25.00 1.55
N THR A 25 11.73 24.53 2.33
CA THR A 25 10.51 23.94 1.78
C THR A 25 9.67 24.99 1.04
N ARG A 26 9.64 26.22 1.53
CA ARG A 26 9.00 27.35 0.85
C ARG A 26 9.51 27.54 -0.58
N PHE A 27 10.82 27.42 -0.79
CA PHE A 27 11.40 27.49 -2.14
C PHE A 27 10.90 26.35 -3.04
N VAL A 28 10.75 25.13 -2.53
CA VAL A 28 10.20 23.99 -3.30
C VAL A 28 8.72 24.22 -3.62
N MET A 29 7.94 24.67 -2.65
CA MET A 29 6.52 24.99 -2.81
C MET A 29 6.31 26.07 -3.88
N GLU A 30 7.12 27.13 -3.88
CA GLU A 30 7.10 28.17 -4.91
C GLU A 30 7.45 27.61 -6.30
N LYS A 31 8.46 26.74 -6.40
CA LYS A 31 8.86 26.12 -7.68
C LYS A 31 7.81 25.17 -8.26
N LEU A 32 7.01 24.54 -7.40
CA LEU A 32 5.96 23.60 -7.77
C LEU A 32 4.57 24.27 -7.84
N ASN A 33 4.50 25.60 -7.74
CA ASN A 33 3.26 26.38 -7.77
C ASN A 33 2.21 25.91 -6.74
N TYR A 34 2.65 25.58 -5.52
CA TYR A 34 1.73 25.41 -4.40
C TYR A 34 1.14 26.77 -4.01
N THR A 35 0.04 27.14 -4.67
CA THR A 35 -0.70 28.38 -4.41
C THR A 35 -2.20 28.07 -4.28
N PRO A 36 -2.99 28.92 -3.60
CA PRO A 36 -4.45 28.76 -3.56
C PRO A 36 -5.12 28.80 -4.93
N GLU A 37 -4.48 29.40 -5.94
CA GLU A 37 -4.97 29.41 -7.32
C GLU A 37 -4.85 28.02 -7.97
N TYR A 38 -3.71 27.34 -7.78
CA TYR A 38 -3.48 26.00 -8.32
C TYR A 38 -4.11 24.89 -7.47
N ILE A 39 -4.37 25.16 -6.18
CA ILE A 39 -4.97 24.21 -5.24
C ILE A 39 -6.16 24.88 -4.53
N PRO A 40 -7.26 25.11 -5.25
CA PRO A 40 -8.41 25.82 -4.71
C PRO A 40 -9.02 25.08 -3.52
N GLY A 41 -9.50 25.85 -2.54
CA GLY A 41 -10.14 25.31 -1.34
C GLY A 41 -9.18 24.92 -0.21
N VAL A 42 -7.87 25.06 -0.37
CA VAL A 42 -6.91 24.93 0.75
C VAL A 42 -6.98 26.18 1.66
N ASP A 43 -6.95 26.00 2.98
CA ASP A 43 -6.91 27.13 3.93
C ASP A 43 -5.49 27.67 4.11
N ALA A 44 -4.49 26.79 4.10
CA ALA A 44 -3.09 27.19 4.23
C ALA A 44 -2.14 26.14 3.62
N ILE A 45 -1.01 26.63 3.12
CA ILE A 45 0.10 25.84 2.62
C ILE A 45 1.29 26.16 3.53
N LEU A 46 1.75 25.17 4.29
CA LEU A 46 2.61 25.37 5.45
C LEU A 46 3.92 24.57 5.29
N PRO A 47 5.06 25.27 5.12
CA PRO A 47 6.38 24.67 5.34
C PRO A 47 6.49 24.19 6.79
N ILE A 48 6.68 22.89 7.00
CA ILE A 48 6.67 22.29 8.35
C ILE A 48 7.75 22.89 9.23
N GLU A 49 8.95 23.15 8.70
CA GLU A 49 10.02 23.75 9.50
C GLU A 49 9.73 25.19 9.93
N GLU A 50 9.02 25.97 9.11
CA GLU A 50 8.70 27.37 9.43
C GLU A 50 7.53 27.46 10.42
N ASP A 51 6.51 26.60 10.23
CA ASP A 51 5.36 26.52 11.13
C ASP A 51 5.72 25.95 12.52
N SER A 52 6.85 25.24 12.60
CA SER A 52 7.37 24.66 13.84
C SER A 52 8.17 25.66 14.69
N GLY A 53 8.48 26.87 14.18
CA GLY A 53 9.19 27.92 14.93
C GLY A 53 10.69 28.02 14.61
N ALA A 54 11.45 28.70 15.49
CA ALA A 54 12.85 29.02 15.23
C ALA A 54 13.77 27.79 15.25
N TRP A 55 14.98 27.94 14.68
CA TRP A 55 16.01 26.91 14.67
C TRP A 55 16.37 26.45 16.08
N LYS A 56 16.25 25.15 16.35
CA LYS A 56 16.50 24.52 17.66
C LYS A 56 15.70 25.11 18.83
N ASP A 57 14.56 25.75 18.56
CA ASP A 57 13.64 26.18 19.61
C ASP A 57 12.71 25.05 20.04
N TYR A 58 13.16 24.27 21.01
CA TYR A 58 12.41 23.15 21.59
C TYR A 58 11.23 23.59 22.47
N ASN A 59 11.08 24.89 22.75
CA ASN A 59 9.97 25.46 23.50
C ASN A 59 8.94 26.16 22.61
N SER A 60 9.13 26.11 21.28
CA SER A 60 8.22 26.72 20.31
C SER A 60 6.78 26.20 20.51
N PRO A 61 5.76 27.08 20.52
CA PRO A 61 4.37 26.65 20.57
C PRO A 61 3.93 25.91 19.29
N GLY A 62 4.75 25.94 18.23
CA GLY A 62 4.52 25.25 16.95
C GLY A 62 4.91 23.78 16.94
N ILE A 63 5.50 23.25 18.02
CA ILE A 63 5.86 21.83 18.13
C ILE A 63 5.23 21.19 19.37
N VAL A 64 5.20 19.86 19.36
CA VAL A 64 4.81 19.03 20.50
C VAL A 64 5.80 17.89 20.67
N ALA A 65 6.22 17.65 21.91
CA ALA A 65 7.03 16.49 22.26
C ALA A 65 6.11 15.26 22.45
N VAL A 66 6.47 14.15 21.83
CA VAL A 66 5.82 12.86 21.93
C VAL A 66 6.80 11.89 22.59
N ASP A 67 6.44 11.37 23.76
CA ASP A 67 7.17 10.30 24.41
C ASP A 67 6.89 8.97 23.70
N LEU A 68 7.96 8.24 23.38
CA LEU A 68 7.90 6.95 22.69
C LEU A 68 8.76 5.92 23.45
N PRO A 69 8.31 5.43 24.62
CA PRO A 69 9.12 4.57 25.49
C PRO A 69 9.56 3.27 24.83
N ASP A 70 8.84 2.80 23.83
CA ASP A 70 9.14 1.61 23.03
C ASP A 70 9.75 1.93 21.65
N GLY A 71 10.22 3.17 21.44
CA GLY A 71 10.96 3.57 20.25
C GLY A 71 12.27 2.79 20.11
N LEU A 72 12.59 2.41 18.87
CA LEU A 72 13.76 1.59 18.53
C LEU A 72 15.06 2.39 18.55
N LEU A 73 15.00 3.68 18.23
CA LEU A 73 16.15 4.58 18.12
C LEU A 73 16.16 5.63 19.23
N HIS A 74 15.05 6.33 19.45
CA HIS A 74 14.93 7.34 20.51
C HIS A 74 13.65 7.16 21.31
N LYS A 75 13.62 7.76 22.51
CA LYS A 75 12.47 7.67 23.42
C LYS A 75 11.57 8.90 23.40
N LYS A 76 11.89 9.89 22.57
CA LYS A 76 11.15 11.15 22.46
C LYS A 76 11.37 11.77 21.08
N TYR A 77 10.29 12.26 20.49
CA TYR A 77 10.28 12.95 19.19
C TYR A 77 9.51 14.27 19.29
N TYR A 78 9.83 15.22 18.41
CA TYR A 78 9.17 16.51 18.29
C TYR A 78 8.48 16.59 16.94
N LEU A 79 7.17 16.78 16.96
CA LEU A 79 6.37 16.90 15.75
C LEU A 79 5.87 18.34 15.63
N ASN A 80 5.59 18.79 14.40
CA ASN A 80 4.80 19.99 14.23
C ASN A 80 3.43 19.79 14.90
N LYS A 81 2.98 20.79 15.65
CA LYS A 81 1.76 20.71 16.45
C LYS A 81 0.52 20.48 15.60
N LYS A 82 0.35 21.25 14.52
CA LYS A 82 -0.81 21.11 13.61
C LYS A 82 -0.83 19.73 12.94
N TYR A 83 0.33 19.23 12.52
CA TYR A 83 0.46 17.88 11.97
C TYR A 83 0.07 16.80 13.00
N LYS A 84 0.53 16.90 14.25
CA LYS A 84 0.26 15.90 15.29
C LYS A 84 -1.20 15.92 15.77
N GLU A 85 -1.82 17.10 15.80
CA GLU A 85 -3.16 17.33 16.33
C GLU A 85 -4.26 17.30 15.26
N ALA A 86 -3.92 17.18 13.98
CA ALA A 86 -4.90 17.07 12.90
C ALA A 86 -5.90 15.92 13.13
N ASP A 87 -7.19 16.19 12.95
CA ASP A 87 -8.26 15.19 13.08
C ASP A 87 -8.13 14.07 12.04
N VAL A 88 -7.69 14.43 10.83
CA VAL A 88 -7.43 13.51 9.72
C VAL A 88 -6.13 13.91 9.03
N LEU A 89 -5.21 12.95 8.90
CA LEU A 89 -3.94 13.08 8.20
C LEU A 89 -3.94 12.19 6.95
N ILE A 90 -3.89 12.80 5.77
CA ILE A 90 -3.85 12.10 4.48
C ILE A 90 -2.43 12.20 3.90
N SER A 91 -1.79 11.06 3.64
CA SER A 91 -0.48 11.01 2.95
C SER A 91 -0.68 10.96 1.44
N LEU A 92 0.00 11.85 0.71
CA LEU A 92 -0.03 11.97 -0.75
C LEU A 92 1.35 11.69 -1.40
N PRO A 93 1.89 10.47 -1.30
CA PRO A 93 3.19 10.13 -1.89
C PRO A 93 3.08 9.84 -3.39
N CYS A 94 4.21 9.90 -4.11
CA CYS A 94 4.35 9.21 -5.40
C CYS A 94 4.82 7.76 -5.20
N LEU A 95 4.38 6.84 -6.04
CA LEU A 95 4.88 5.45 -6.10
C LEU A 95 6.38 5.46 -6.44
N LYS A 96 7.24 5.05 -5.49
CA LYS A 96 8.68 5.32 -5.64
C LYS A 96 9.58 4.37 -4.88
N ASN A 97 10.56 3.79 -5.57
CA ASN A 97 11.64 3.05 -4.92
C ASN A 97 12.74 3.97 -4.36
N HIS A 98 13.57 3.47 -3.44
CA HIS A 98 14.59 4.25 -2.75
C HIS A 98 15.84 3.43 -2.40
N TRP A 99 17.02 3.94 -2.75
CA TRP A 99 18.31 3.26 -2.56
C TRP A 99 18.69 2.91 -1.09
N HIS A 100 18.13 3.62 -0.10
CA HIS A 100 18.38 3.38 1.34
C HIS A 100 17.21 2.77 2.10
N ALA A 101 16.07 2.56 1.45
CA ALA A 101 14.87 2.13 2.16
C ALA A 101 14.06 1.08 1.40
N ALA A 102 14.56 0.59 0.25
CA ALA A 102 13.85 -0.15 -0.79
C ALA A 102 12.74 0.68 -1.48
N VAL A 103 11.81 1.21 -0.68
CA VAL A 103 10.63 1.96 -1.11
C VAL A 103 10.50 3.26 -0.33
N THR A 104 9.74 4.20 -0.88
CA THR A 104 9.39 5.45 -0.21
C THR A 104 8.03 5.32 0.43
N GLY A 105 6.99 5.16 -0.38
CA GLY A 105 5.64 4.97 0.13
C GLY A 105 5.10 6.09 1.01
N ALA A 106 3.92 5.82 1.55
CA ALA A 106 3.20 6.73 2.41
C ALA A 106 3.87 6.92 3.76
N ILE A 107 4.54 5.88 4.27
CA ILE A 107 5.17 5.89 5.58
C ILE A 107 6.40 6.79 5.56
N LYS A 108 7.36 6.56 4.65
CA LYS A 108 8.57 7.41 4.58
C LYS A 108 8.24 8.84 4.17
N ASN A 109 7.19 9.03 3.35
CA ASN A 109 6.72 10.36 2.95
C ASN A 109 6.49 11.24 4.19
N VAL A 110 5.77 10.74 5.19
CA VAL A 110 5.55 11.51 6.43
C VAL A 110 6.67 11.33 7.46
N ALA A 111 7.29 10.14 7.55
CA ALA A 111 8.31 9.88 8.56
C ALA A 111 9.62 10.64 8.32
N ILE A 112 9.86 11.10 7.09
CA ILE A 112 10.98 11.98 6.74
C ILE A 112 10.46 13.37 6.34
N GLY A 113 9.43 13.45 5.49
CA GLY A 113 8.90 14.73 4.99
C GLY A 113 8.22 15.55 6.08
N ALA A 114 7.54 14.91 7.04
CA ALA A 114 6.90 15.63 8.15
C ALA A 114 7.80 15.83 9.38
N THR A 115 9.06 15.37 9.33
CA THR A 115 10.04 15.67 10.38
C THR A 115 10.40 17.15 10.34
N PRO A 116 10.24 17.94 11.43
CA PRO A 116 10.55 19.37 11.40
C PRO A 116 12.02 19.68 11.12
N GLY A 117 12.29 20.33 9.98
CA GLY A 117 13.66 20.67 9.54
C GLY A 117 14.37 21.65 10.48
N ASN A 118 13.63 22.51 11.19
CA ASN A 118 14.19 23.44 12.18
C ASN A 118 14.69 22.74 13.46
N ILE A 119 14.20 21.53 13.75
CA ILE A 119 14.60 20.72 14.90
C ILE A 119 15.65 19.67 14.50
N TYR A 120 15.46 19.02 13.36
CA TYR A 120 16.24 17.87 12.92
C TYR A 120 17.11 18.11 11.69
N GLY A 121 17.12 19.33 11.15
CA GLY A 121 17.91 19.67 9.99
C GLY A 121 19.41 19.75 10.29
N ASN A 122 20.19 20.08 9.26
CA ASN A 122 21.63 20.27 9.34
C ASN A 122 21.99 21.68 9.85
N SER A 123 21.23 22.71 9.47
CA SER A 123 21.39 24.09 9.95
C SER A 123 20.09 24.91 9.76
N SER A 124 20.05 26.14 10.28
CA SER A 124 18.93 27.08 10.08
C SER A 124 18.64 27.43 8.62
N THR A 125 19.60 27.20 7.71
CA THR A 125 19.49 27.46 6.27
C THR A 125 19.48 26.18 5.43
N ASN A 126 19.69 25.02 6.06
CA ASN A 126 19.69 23.71 5.41
C ASN A 126 18.81 22.73 6.21
N PRO A 127 17.50 22.63 5.87
CA PRO A 127 16.57 21.74 6.57
C PRO A 127 16.75 20.26 6.19
N GLY A 128 17.72 19.92 5.33
CA GLY A 128 18.12 18.54 5.09
C GLY A 128 18.44 17.83 6.40
N ARG A 129 18.00 16.58 6.54
CA ARG A 129 18.07 15.81 7.81
C ARG A 129 19.16 14.75 7.80
N ASN A 130 19.94 14.67 6.73
CA ASN A 130 20.89 13.59 6.49
C ASN A 130 22.08 13.54 7.46
N SER A 131 22.34 14.62 8.23
CA SER A 131 23.33 14.58 9.32
C SER A 131 22.76 14.13 10.66
N MET A 132 21.43 14.17 10.84
CA MET A 132 20.75 13.85 12.10
C MET A 132 19.98 12.53 12.04
N VAL A 133 19.48 12.16 10.86
CA VAL A 133 18.89 10.87 10.54
C VAL A 133 19.96 10.09 9.79
N ASP A 134 20.53 9.05 10.41
CA ASP A 134 21.60 8.27 9.80
C ASP A 134 21.06 7.42 8.63
N HIS A 135 21.51 7.75 7.41
CA HIS A 135 21.14 7.04 6.18
C HIS A 135 22.06 5.83 5.90
N ASN A 136 23.00 5.53 6.79
CA ASN A 136 23.88 4.38 6.66
C ASN A 136 23.13 3.06 6.89
N SER A 137 23.23 2.15 5.93
CA SER A 137 22.56 0.83 5.93
C SER A 137 22.95 -0.06 7.10
N ARG A 138 24.19 0.10 7.61
CA ARG A 138 24.86 -0.95 8.39
C ARG A 138 24.15 -1.24 9.70
N ARG A 139 23.55 -0.24 10.33
CA ARG A 139 22.81 -0.39 11.60
C ARG A 139 21.29 -0.42 11.43
N GLY A 140 20.78 0.05 10.28
CA GLY A 140 19.35 0.15 10.03
C GLY A 140 18.68 1.37 10.66
N ASP A 141 19.47 2.35 11.09
CA ASP A 141 19.01 3.55 11.82
C ASP A 141 17.94 4.33 11.04
N LEU A 142 18.08 4.47 9.72
CA LEU A 142 17.03 5.08 8.89
C LEU A 142 15.68 4.34 9.01
N HIS A 143 15.69 3.01 9.01
CA HIS A 143 14.45 2.23 9.13
C HIS A 143 13.85 2.31 10.54
N MET A 144 14.69 2.35 11.57
CA MET A 144 14.24 2.58 12.95
C MET A 144 13.68 3.99 13.14
N TRP A 145 14.30 5.01 12.53
CA TRP A 145 13.77 6.37 12.48
C TRP A 145 12.40 6.41 11.80
N ILE A 146 12.28 5.83 10.60
CA ILE A 146 11.03 5.80 9.85
C ILE A 146 9.92 5.15 10.68
N HIS A 147 10.22 4.03 11.33
CA HIS A 147 9.31 3.35 12.25
C HIS A 147 8.88 4.26 13.41
N ASP A 148 9.85 4.80 14.17
CA ASP A 148 9.58 5.54 15.39
C ASP A 148 8.82 6.85 15.13
N PHE A 149 9.24 7.60 14.11
CA PHE A 149 8.59 8.86 13.78
C PHE A 149 7.17 8.63 13.26
N TYR A 150 6.96 7.62 12.39
CA TYR A 150 5.61 7.27 11.92
C TYR A 150 4.70 6.85 13.08
N LYS A 151 5.22 6.08 14.04
CA LYS A 151 4.47 5.66 15.24
C LYS A 151 4.01 6.84 16.12
N CYS A 152 4.70 7.98 16.08
CA CYS A 152 4.27 9.18 16.81
C CYS A 152 3.00 9.82 16.24
N ARG A 153 2.75 9.67 14.92
CA ARG A 153 1.51 10.05 14.25
C ARG A 153 1.32 9.24 12.96
N PRO A 154 0.67 8.06 13.04
CA PRO A 154 0.26 7.34 11.84
C PRO A 154 -0.70 8.17 11.00
N VAL A 155 -0.70 7.92 9.69
CA VAL A 155 -1.65 8.58 8.76
C VAL A 155 -2.99 7.86 8.82
N ASP A 156 -4.08 8.59 8.58
CA ASP A 156 -5.44 8.05 8.62
C ASP A 156 -5.89 7.54 7.24
N PHE A 157 -5.29 8.07 6.18
CA PHE A 157 -5.53 7.62 4.81
C PHE A 157 -4.33 7.88 3.90
N VAL A 158 -4.19 7.05 2.87
CA VAL A 158 -3.17 7.18 1.83
C VAL A 158 -3.85 7.35 0.48
N ILE A 159 -3.34 8.26 -0.33
CA ILE A 159 -3.62 8.34 -1.78
C ILE A 159 -2.28 8.48 -2.49
N MET A 160 -1.78 7.39 -3.06
CA MET A 160 -0.47 7.33 -3.69
C MET A 160 -0.58 7.50 -5.21
N ASP A 161 0.17 8.46 -5.74
CA ASP A 161 0.22 8.78 -7.15
C ASP A 161 1.16 7.85 -7.92
N GLY A 162 0.60 6.90 -8.67
CA GLY A 162 1.33 6.07 -9.63
C GLY A 162 1.42 6.66 -11.04
N LEU A 163 0.75 7.78 -11.33
CA LEU A 163 0.87 8.50 -12.61
C LEU A 163 2.23 9.20 -12.69
N GLN A 164 2.70 9.72 -11.56
CA GLN A 164 3.99 10.38 -11.39
C GLN A 164 4.99 9.49 -10.64
N GLY A 165 4.90 8.16 -10.80
CA GLY A 165 5.82 7.23 -10.16
C GLY A 165 7.29 7.50 -10.55
N ILE A 166 8.23 7.13 -9.68
CA ILE A 166 9.66 7.41 -9.87
C ILE A 166 10.50 6.18 -9.48
N GLN A 167 11.44 5.79 -10.35
CA GLN A 167 12.50 4.84 -10.00
C GLN A 167 13.81 5.58 -9.63
N ASN A 168 14.79 4.86 -9.08
CA ASN A 168 16.09 5.36 -8.66
C ASN A 168 16.06 6.48 -7.59
N GLY A 169 15.02 6.58 -6.76
CA GLY A 169 14.91 7.62 -5.73
C GLY A 169 16.09 7.67 -4.73
N PRO A 170 16.40 8.82 -4.10
CA PRO A 170 15.54 9.98 -3.82
C PRO A 170 15.47 11.06 -4.91
N THR A 171 16.41 11.10 -5.84
CA THR A 171 16.39 11.96 -7.05
C THR A 171 16.57 11.06 -8.28
N PRO A 172 16.40 11.54 -9.52
CA PRO A 172 17.14 10.98 -10.65
C PRO A 172 18.62 11.06 -10.30
N CYS A 173 19.13 10.03 -9.64
CA CYS A 173 20.45 10.04 -9.09
C CYS A 173 21.40 9.76 -10.25
N TYR A 174 22.14 10.76 -10.72
CA TYR A 174 23.08 10.58 -11.84
C TYR A 174 24.05 9.43 -11.57
N GLU A 175 24.45 9.18 -10.33
CA GLU A 175 25.35 8.07 -9.98
C GLU A 175 24.72 6.69 -10.25
N VAL A 176 23.38 6.60 -10.18
CA VAL A 176 22.59 5.37 -10.39
C VAL A 176 22.02 5.32 -11.81
N SER A 177 21.28 6.34 -12.23
CA SER A 177 20.58 6.39 -13.53
C SER A 177 21.42 6.99 -14.66
N ARG A 178 22.63 7.51 -14.35
CA ARG A 178 23.54 8.18 -15.33
C ARG A 178 22.89 9.33 -16.07
N THR A 179 21.84 9.91 -15.49
CA THR A 179 21.08 11.03 -16.04
C THR A 179 20.46 11.88 -14.94
N THR A 180 20.28 13.16 -15.22
CA THR A 180 19.53 14.09 -14.36
C THR A 180 18.12 14.36 -14.90
N ARG A 181 17.75 13.71 -16.02
CA ARG A 181 16.45 13.89 -16.67
C ARG A 181 15.38 13.07 -15.95
N LEU A 182 14.44 13.74 -15.29
CA LEU A 182 13.29 13.08 -14.64
C LEU A 182 12.56 12.12 -15.58
N SER A 183 12.40 12.46 -16.86
CA SER A 183 11.73 11.61 -17.86
C SER A 183 12.38 10.24 -18.10
N LYS A 184 13.62 10.03 -17.65
CA LYS A 184 14.29 8.72 -17.71
C LYS A 184 14.02 7.83 -16.49
N ASP A 185 13.64 8.45 -15.37
CA ASP A 185 13.32 7.77 -14.12
C ASP A 185 11.81 7.84 -13.78
N GLN A 186 11.02 8.53 -14.58
CA GLN A 186 9.57 8.62 -14.43
C GLN A 186 8.90 7.31 -14.88
N MET A 187 8.04 6.79 -14.02
CA MET A 187 7.36 5.52 -14.16
C MET A 187 5.85 5.74 -14.03
N ASN A 188 5.22 6.14 -15.13
CA ASN A 188 3.76 6.26 -15.17
C ASN A 188 3.13 4.86 -15.24
N MET A 189 2.59 4.42 -14.11
CA MET A 189 1.94 3.11 -13.94
C MET A 189 0.44 3.16 -14.21
N ARG A 190 -0.11 4.34 -14.55
CA ARG A 190 -1.54 4.57 -14.83
C ARG A 190 -2.48 4.06 -13.73
N LEU A 191 -2.09 4.27 -12.48
CA LEU A 191 -2.83 3.81 -11.30
C LEU A 191 -2.69 4.79 -10.14
N ILE A 192 -3.63 4.71 -9.21
CA ILE A 192 -3.62 5.37 -7.90
C ILE A 192 -3.85 4.27 -6.87
N LEU A 193 -3.01 4.20 -5.83
CA LEU A 193 -3.28 3.32 -4.68
C LEU A 193 -3.97 4.16 -3.60
N ALA A 194 -4.94 3.58 -2.93
CA ALA A 194 -5.59 4.23 -1.80
C ALA A 194 -5.97 3.22 -0.71
N GLY A 195 -5.84 3.62 0.55
CA GLY A 195 -6.13 2.74 1.68
C GLY A 195 -5.96 3.42 3.04
N ARG A 196 -6.57 2.85 4.07
CA ARG A 196 -6.45 3.30 5.47
C ARG A 196 -5.21 2.74 6.16
N ASP A 197 -4.80 1.53 5.81
CA ASP A 197 -3.60 0.90 6.35
C ASP A 197 -2.40 1.25 5.47
N ALA A 198 -1.56 2.18 5.92
CA ALA A 198 -0.37 2.59 5.18
C ALA A 198 0.69 1.48 5.07
N VAL A 199 0.75 0.54 6.03
CA VAL A 199 1.66 -0.61 5.95
C VAL A 199 1.19 -1.56 4.84
N ALA A 200 -0.12 -1.78 4.73
CA ALA A 200 -0.68 -2.56 3.63
C ALA A 200 -0.48 -1.87 2.27
N VAL A 201 -0.67 -0.55 2.19
CA VAL A 201 -0.45 0.21 0.94
C VAL A 201 1.02 0.17 0.52
N ASP A 202 1.97 0.39 1.43
CA ASP A 202 3.41 0.33 1.12
C ASP A 202 3.87 -1.12 0.84
N THR A 203 3.18 -2.12 1.39
CA THR A 203 3.37 -3.54 1.03
C THR A 203 2.96 -3.79 -0.41
N VAL A 204 1.80 -3.28 -0.83
CA VAL A 204 1.33 -3.37 -2.21
C VAL A 204 2.24 -2.59 -3.17
N GLU A 205 2.68 -1.38 -2.81
CA GLU A 205 3.71 -0.63 -3.56
C GLU A 205 4.97 -1.47 -3.75
N SER A 206 5.47 -2.08 -2.67
CA SER A 206 6.68 -2.91 -2.71
C SER A 206 6.53 -4.04 -3.72
N LEU A 207 5.39 -4.75 -3.68
CA LEU A 207 5.10 -5.84 -4.61
C LEU A 207 4.97 -5.35 -6.06
N ILE A 208 4.29 -4.22 -6.31
CA ILE A 208 4.16 -3.61 -7.64
C ILE A 208 5.54 -3.29 -8.22
N MET A 209 6.46 -2.79 -7.39
CA MET A 209 7.83 -2.43 -7.81
C MET A 209 8.83 -3.60 -7.72
N ASN A 210 8.35 -4.83 -7.51
CA ASN A 210 9.13 -6.07 -7.46
C ASN A 210 10.10 -6.20 -6.25
N TRP A 211 9.73 -5.64 -5.10
CA TRP A 211 10.43 -5.79 -3.83
C TRP A 211 9.71 -6.76 -2.89
N ASP A 212 10.46 -7.63 -2.20
CA ASP A 212 9.92 -8.45 -1.12
C ASP A 212 9.60 -7.56 0.10
N PRO A 213 8.33 -7.40 0.51
CA PRO A 213 7.98 -6.55 1.65
C PRO A 213 8.67 -6.95 2.96
N GLN A 214 8.99 -8.24 3.14
CA GLN A 214 9.70 -8.75 4.33
C GLN A 214 11.16 -8.27 4.41
N SER A 215 11.71 -7.78 3.31
CA SER A 215 13.08 -7.22 3.26
C SER A 215 13.11 -5.71 3.52
N VAL A 216 11.95 -5.05 3.58
CA VAL A 216 11.80 -3.63 3.89
C VAL A 216 11.66 -3.47 5.41
N LYS A 217 12.78 -3.23 6.09
CA LYS A 217 12.85 -3.33 7.57
C LYS A 217 11.81 -2.48 8.30
N TYR A 218 11.52 -1.27 7.82
CA TYR A 218 10.54 -0.40 8.49
C TYR A 218 9.11 -0.96 8.39
N LEU A 219 8.75 -1.65 7.31
CA LEU A 219 7.45 -2.34 7.20
C LEU A 219 7.36 -3.50 8.20
N VAL A 220 8.44 -4.27 8.33
CA VAL A 220 8.53 -5.36 9.32
C VAL A 220 8.40 -4.83 10.74
N PHE A 221 9.11 -3.76 11.09
CA PHE A 221 9.02 -3.15 12.42
C PHE A 221 7.61 -2.63 12.72
N LEU A 222 6.96 -1.96 11.76
CA LEU A 222 5.61 -1.41 11.93
C LEU A 222 4.55 -2.52 12.06
N ASN A 223 4.70 -3.59 11.29
CA ASN A 223 3.86 -4.78 11.43
C ASN A 223 4.02 -5.44 12.81
N GLN A 224 5.26 -5.57 13.30
CA GLN A 224 5.53 -6.10 14.64
C GLN A 224 4.98 -5.20 15.76
N SER A 225 4.96 -3.89 15.53
CA SER A 225 4.33 -2.91 16.43
C SER A 225 2.79 -2.82 16.30
N GLY A 226 2.16 -3.63 15.43
CA GLY A 226 0.71 -3.67 15.26
C GLY A 226 0.11 -2.44 14.57
N LEU A 227 0.90 -1.68 13.81
CA LEU A 227 0.47 -0.44 13.14
C LEU A 227 -0.09 -0.65 11.73
N GLY A 228 -0.21 -1.90 11.31
CA GLY A 228 -0.74 -2.31 10.01
C GLY A 228 -0.24 -3.70 9.65
N ASN A 229 -0.55 -4.16 8.43
CA ASN A 229 -0.28 -5.53 8.03
C ASN A 229 0.56 -5.64 6.75
N ILE A 230 1.59 -6.48 6.78
CA ILE A 230 2.36 -6.86 5.57
C ILE A 230 1.91 -8.20 4.98
N CYS A 231 1.04 -8.94 5.67
CA CYS A 231 0.63 -10.28 5.27
C CYS A 231 -0.41 -10.21 4.13
N PRO A 232 -0.15 -10.79 2.95
CA PRO A 232 -1.09 -10.80 1.83
C PRO A 232 -2.48 -11.35 2.16
N SER A 233 -2.57 -12.34 3.05
CA SER A 233 -3.84 -12.90 3.49
C SER A 233 -4.72 -11.90 4.25
N ALA A 234 -4.12 -10.86 4.84
CA ALA A 234 -4.82 -9.77 5.51
C ALA A 234 -5.07 -8.56 4.60
N ILE A 235 -4.58 -8.58 3.37
CA ILE A 235 -4.67 -7.45 2.43
C ILE A 235 -5.63 -7.81 1.29
N ASN A 236 -6.71 -7.04 1.17
CA ASN A 236 -7.62 -7.11 0.05
C ASN A 236 -7.32 -5.99 -0.96
N VAL A 237 -7.00 -6.37 -2.20
CA VAL A 237 -6.71 -5.44 -3.29
C VAL A 237 -7.91 -5.39 -4.22
N LYS A 238 -8.55 -4.22 -4.32
CA LYS A 238 -9.64 -3.98 -5.27
C LYS A 238 -9.10 -3.39 -6.57
N GLY A 239 -9.68 -3.80 -7.70
CA GLY A 239 -9.26 -3.36 -9.03
C GLY A 239 -8.15 -4.23 -9.63
N LYS A 240 -7.19 -3.61 -10.32
CA LYS A 240 -6.10 -4.29 -11.04
C LYS A 240 -5.32 -5.25 -10.13
N LYS A 241 -5.02 -6.45 -10.61
CA LYS A 241 -4.33 -7.46 -9.82
C LYS A 241 -2.81 -7.23 -9.87
N ILE A 242 -2.12 -7.51 -8.77
CA ILE A 242 -0.73 -7.08 -8.57
C ILE A 242 0.23 -7.77 -9.54
N ASP A 243 0.00 -9.04 -9.84
CA ASP A 243 0.69 -9.82 -10.89
C ASP A 243 0.61 -9.15 -12.27
N GLU A 244 -0.53 -8.54 -12.63
CA GLU A 244 -0.76 -7.91 -13.94
C GLU A 244 -0.04 -6.56 -14.10
N ILE A 245 0.17 -5.83 -12.99
CA ILE A 245 0.73 -4.47 -13.00
C ILE A 245 2.17 -4.40 -12.50
N ARG A 246 2.73 -5.53 -12.05
CA ARG A 246 4.07 -5.57 -11.49
C ARG A 246 5.09 -5.16 -12.53
N LYS A 247 5.99 -4.27 -12.13
CA LYS A 247 7.11 -3.84 -12.95
C LYS A 247 8.36 -3.73 -12.11
N ASP A 248 9.47 -4.22 -12.64
CA ASP A 248 10.76 -4.07 -12.00
C ASP A 248 11.20 -2.60 -12.10
N PHE A 249 11.15 -1.86 -10.98
CA PHE A 249 11.71 -0.51 -10.92
C PHE A 249 13.22 -0.63 -10.73
N VAL A 250 13.99 0.02 -11.61
CA VAL A 250 15.45 0.04 -11.53
C VAL A 250 15.88 0.74 -10.23
N GLY A 251 16.93 0.22 -9.59
CA GLY A 251 17.46 0.78 -8.34
C GLY A 251 18.83 0.19 -8.01
N VAL A 252 19.52 0.78 -7.02
CA VAL A 252 20.76 0.22 -6.47
C VAL A 252 20.49 -1.18 -5.91
N ARG A 253 21.27 -2.19 -6.31
CA ARG A 253 21.13 -3.59 -5.87
C ARG A 253 22.47 -4.19 -5.40
N PRO A 254 22.55 -4.73 -4.17
CA PRO A 254 21.53 -4.67 -3.13
C PRO A 254 21.39 -3.23 -2.61
N PRO A 255 20.18 -2.68 -2.46
CA PRO A 255 20.02 -1.45 -1.70
C PRO A 255 20.30 -1.72 -0.23
N ALA A 256 20.52 -0.64 0.49
CA ALA A 256 20.48 -0.61 1.94
C ALA A 256 19.03 -0.88 2.40
N GLY A 257 18.60 -2.14 2.37
CA GLY A 257 17.22 -2.58 2.61
C GLY A 257 16.48 -2.89 1.30
N GLY A 258 15.81 -4.03 1.22
CA GLY A 258 15.12 -4.50 0.01
C GLY A 258 15.84 -5.63 -0.74
N HIS A 259 15.14 -6.72 -1.00
CA HIS A 259 15.53 -7.79 -1.90
C HIS A 259 14.51 -7.89 -3.03
N PRO A 260 14.95 -7.95 -4.31
CA PRO A 260 14.04 -8.24 -5.39
C PRO A 260 13.40 -9.62 -5.19
N ILE A 261 12.18 -9.78 -5.67
CA ILE A 261 11.50 -11.07 -5.64
C ILE A 261 12.20 -12.00 -6.64
N LYS A 262 12.84 -13.07 -6.15
CA LYS A 262 13.71 -13.95 -6.96
C LYS A 262 12.98 -15.11 -7.63
N LYS A 263 11.83 -15.53 -7.09
CA LYS A 263 11.05 -16.67 -7.58
C LYS A 263 9.59 -16.23 -7.72
N MET A 264 9.16 -16.12 -8.97
CA MET A 264 7.79 -15.78 -9.38
C MET A 264 7.05 -17.04 -9.83
N THR A 265 7.18 -18.13 -9.07
CA THR A 265 6.46 -19.35 -9.44
C THR A 265 4.99 -19.14 -9.11
N THR A 266 4.16 -19.11 -10.15
CA THR A 266 2.72 -19.04 -10.02
C THR A 266 2.25 -20.18 -9.11
N PRO A 267 1.44 -19.91 -8.07
CA PRO A 267 0.84 -20.98 -7.28
C PRO A 267 -0.03 -21.87 -8.18
N ALA A 268 -0.24 -23.13 -7.80
CA ALA A 268 -1.17 -24.01 -8.48
C ALA A 268 -2.14 -24.67 -7.50
N PHE A 269 -3.27 -25.12 -8.03
CA PHE A 269 -4.15 -26.05 -7.34
C PHE A 269 -4.88 -26.95 -8.33
N THR A 270 -5.18 -28.18 -7.91
CA THR A 270 -5.94 -29.14 -8.71
C THR A 270 -7.33 -29.33 -8.13
N TYR A 271 -8.35 -29.21 -8.97
CA TYR A 271 -9.72 -29.56 -8.62
C TYR A 271 -9.91 -31.08 -8.73
N THR A 272 -10.46 -31.71 -7.69
CA THR A 272 -10.65 -33.17 -7.65
C THR A 272 -12.12 -33.60 -7.63
N GLY A 273 -13.04 -32.67 -7.39
CA GLY A 273 -14.47 -32.93 -7.40
C GLY A 273 -15.23 -31.96 -6.53
N TYR A 274 -16.53 -32.18 -6.38
CA TYR A 274 -17.40 -31.41 -5.50
C TYR A 274 -18.42 -32.32 -4.84
N GLU A 275 -18.96 -31.86 -3.72
CA GLU A 275 -20.12 -32.44 -3.06
C GLU A 275 -21.16 -31.35 -2.77
N VAL A 276 -22.43 -31.73 -2.72
CA VAL A 276 -23.51 -30.81 -2.35
C VAL A 276 -23.99 -31.18 -0.96
N GLN A 277 -23.87 -30.25 -0.03
CA GLN A 277 -24.31 -30.42 1.35
C GLN A 277 -24.91 -29.10 1.83
N GLU A 278 -26.06 -29.15 2.51
CA GLU A 278 -26.67 -28.00 3.19
C GLU A 278 -26.85 -26.73 2.33
N GLY A 279 -27.22 -26.88 1.06
CA GLY A 279 -27.41 -25.75 0.14
C GLY A 279 -26.10 -25.13 -0.38
N GLN A 280 -24.97 -25.81 -0.19
CA GLN A 280 -23.67 -25.40 -0.69
C GLN A 280 -23.10 -26.44 -1.65
N ALA A 281 -22.37 -26.00 -2.67
CA ALA A 281 -21.45 -26.85 -3.40
C ALA A 281 -20.05 -26.67 -2.80
N VAL A 282 -19.50 -27.74 -2.21
CA VAL A 282 -18.17 -27.74 -1.62
C VAL A 282 -17.18 -28.37 -2.60
N PHE A 283 -16.25 -27.56 -3.09
CA PHE A 283 -15.23 -27.95 -4.06
C PHE A 283 -14.05 -28.54 -3.30
N SER A 284 -13.60 -29.72 -3.72
CA SER A 284 -12.42 -30.40 -3.20
C SER A 284 -11.21 -30.04 -4.06
N LEU A 285 -10.20 -29.44 -3.43
CA LEU A 285 -8.98 -28.94 -4.08
C LEU A 285 -7.72 -29.57 -3.45
N VAL A 286 -6.67 -29.68 -4.26
CA VAL A 286 -5.29 -29.97 -3.83
C VAL A 286 -4.46 -28.71 -4.13
N PRO A 287 -4.32 -27.79 -3.16
CA PRO A 287 -3.56 -26.55 -3.29
C PRO A 287 -2.05 -26.77 -3.07
N ASP A 288 -1.23 -25.97 -3.74
CA ASP A 288 0.18 -25.84 -3.41
C ASP A 288 0.37 -25.24 -2.00
N GLU A 289 1.42 -25.67 -1.30
CA GLU A 289 1.78 -25.17 0.03
C GLU A 289 2.07 -23.66 0.08
N CYS A 290 2.37 -23.04 -1.07
CA CYS A 290 2.66 -21.61 -1.14
C CYS A 290 1.41 -20.72 -1.16
N ILE A 291 0.21 -21.29 -1.33
CA ILE A 291 -1.04 -20.53 -1.34
C ILE A 291 -1.31 -19.99 0.07
N VAL A 292 -1.52 -18.68 0.16
CA VAL A 292 -1.83 -17.97 1.41
C VAL A 292 -3.20 -17.32 1.42
N LYS A 293 -3.85 -17.23 0.25
CA LYS A 293 -5.17 -16.60 0.10
C LYS A 293 -5.88 -17.17 -1.13
N MET A 294 -7.18 -17.40 -1.02
CA MET A 294 -8.06 -17.59 -2.16
C MET A 294 -9.19 -16.55 -2.15
N GLU A 295 -9.54 -16.06 -3.33
CA GLU A 295 -10.69 -15.19 -3.58
C GLU A 295 -11.68 -15.96 -4.46
N LEU A 296 -12.92 -16.07 -4.00
CA LEU A 296 -14.03 -16.68 -4.72
C LEU A 296 -14.91 -15.59 -5.31
N CYS A 297 -15.06 -15.58 -6.63
CA CYS A 297 -15.90 -14.63 -7.36
C CYS A 297 -17.03 -15.38 -8.09
N LEU A 298 -18.24 -14.81 -8.10
CA LEU A 298 -19.42 -15.39 -8.73
C LEU A 298 -19.86 -14.51 -9.89
N ASN A 299 -19.90 -15.07 -11.10
CA ASN A 299 -20.35 -14.42 -12.34
C ASN A 299 -19.61 -13.12 -12.76
N GLY A 300 -18.55 -12.73 -12.05
CA GLY A 300 -17.69 -11.58 -12.31
C GLY A 300 -16.36 -11.69 -11.54
N ASP A 301 -15.54 -10.63 -11.56
CA ASP A 301 -14.16 -10.67 -11.03
C ASP A 301 -14.02 -10.10 -9.60
N GLU A 302 -15.10 -9.56 -9.03
CA GLU A 302 -15.10 -9.05 -7.66
C GLU A 302 -15.26 -10.22 -6.67
N PRO A 303 -14.39 -10.32 -5.65
CA PRO A 303 -14.45 -11.40 -4.69
C PRO A 303 -15.65 -11.26 -3.76
N GLU A 304 -16.50 -12.29 -3.73
CA GLU A 304 -17.58 -12.42 -2.76
C GLU A 304 -17.09 -13.00 -1.43
N THR A 305 -16.14 -13.94 -1.50
CA THR A 305 -15.56 -14.59 -0.32
C THR A 305 -14.05 -14.60 -0.39
N VAL A 306 -13.39 -14.31 0.73
CA VAL A 306 -11.94 -14.42 0.90
C VAL A 306 -11.65 -15.56 1.88
N ILE A 307 -10.83 -16.52 1.45
CA ILE A 307 -10.45 -17.70 2.20
C ILE A 307 -8.97 -17.58 2.56
N ILE A 308 -8.61 -17.85 3.81
CA ILE A 308 -7.24 -17.70 4.33
C ILE A 308 -6.77 -18.89 5.20
N THR A 309 -7.54 -19.97 5.25
CA THR A 309 -7.28 -21.13 6.12
C THR A 309 -7.35 -22.44 5.34
N ASP A 310 -8.53 -23.05 5.24
CA ASP A 310 -8.73 -24.32 4.54
C ASP A 310 -8.87 -24.09 3.04
N PHE A 311 -7.78 -24.29 2.31
CA PHE A 311 -7.72 -24.19 0.86
C PHE A 311 -8.09 -25.51 0.15
N HIS A 312 -8.32 -26.59 0.89
CA HIS A 312 -8.74 -27.88 0.33
C HIS A 312 -10.23 -27.95 0.07
N ARG A 313 -11.02 -27.15 0.79
CA ARG A 313 -12.48 -27.14 0.70
C ARG A 313 -13.00 -25.73 0.49
N VAL A 314 -13.48 -25.46 -0.72
CA VAL A 314 -14.06 -24.15 -1.09
C VAL A 314 -15.57 -24.28 -1.22
N ALA A 315 -16.31 -23.68 -0.29
CA ALA A 315 -17.77 -23.70 -0.30
C ALA A 315 -18.35 -22.56 -1.15
N VAL A 316 -19.29 -22.90 -2.02
CA VAL A 316 -20.08 -21.97 -2.83
C VAL A 316 -21.53 -22.04 -2.35
N ASP A 317 -22.05 -20.93 -1.85
CA ASP A 317 -23.45 -20.79 -1.45
C ASP A 317 -24.35 -20.81 -2.70
N LEU A 318 -25.17 -21.85 -2.85
CA LEU A 318 -26.02 -22.02 -4.03
C LEU A 318 -27.12 -20.97 -4.09
N SER A 319 -27.53 -20.37 -2.97
CA SER A 319 -28.54 -19.29 -2.97
C SER A 319 -28.05 -18.02 -3.67
N ARG A 320 -26.73 -17.88 -3.86
CA ARG A 320 -26.09 -16.80 -4.62
C ARG A 320 -26.06 -17.05 -6.12
N LEU A 321 -26.41 -18.25 -6.56
CA LEU A 321 -26.42 -18.63 -7.97
C LEU A 321 -27.81 -18.46 -8.58
N SER A 322 -27.87 -18.28 -9.89
CA SER A 322 -29.12 -18.26 -10.65
C SER A 322 -29.38 -19.62 -11.28
N PRO A 323 -30.65 -20.04 -11.52
CA PRO A 323 -30.94 -21.21 -12.33
C PRO A 323 -30.25 -21.13 -13.70
N GLY A 324 -29.63 -22.22 -14.14
CA GLY A 324 -28.85 -22.26 -15.37
C GLY A 324 -27.35 -22.32 -15.10
N GLU A 325 -26.55 -21.79 -16.02
CA GLU A 325 -25.09 -21.86 -15.96
C GLU A 325 -24.52 -20.63 -15.24
N ASN A 326 -23.68 -20.87 -14.23
CA ASN A 326 -23.02 -19.85 -13.44
C ASN A 326 -21.50 -20.02 -13.54
N ARG A 327 -20.76 -18.92 -13.51
CA ARG A 327 -19.30 -18.93 -13.44
C ARG A 327 -18.87 -18.79 -11.99
N VAL A 328 -18.15 -19.78 -11.48
CA VAL A 328 -17.46 -19.73 -10.20
C VAL A 328 -15.97 -19.59 -10.48
N ILE A 329 -15.38 -18.48 -10.06
CA ILE A 329 -13.97 -18.17 -10.33
C ILE A 329 -13.22 -18.22 -9.01
N ILE A 330 -12.12 -18.97 -8.98
CA ILE A 330 -11.22 -19.03 -7.82
C ILE A 330 -9.88 -18.43 -8.22
N HIS A 331 -9.51 -17.34 -7.59
CA HIS A 331 -8.17 -16.79 -7.65
C HIS A 331 -7.38 -17.26 -6.42
N ALA A 332 -6.29 -18.00 -6.61
CA ALA A 332 -5.41 -18.41 -5.52
C ALA A 332 -4.09 -17.65 -5.60
N TYR A 333 -3.62 -17.14 -4.46
CA TYR A 333 -2.48 -16.24 -4.35
C TYR A 333 -1.38 -16.80 -3.45
N ASP A 334 -0.14 -16.61 -3.85
CA ASP A 334 1.03 -16.80 -2.98
C ASP A 334 1.33 -15.55 -2.14
N ARG A 335 2.39 -15.61 -1.31
CA ARG A 335 2.81 -14.47 -0.46
C ARG A 335 3.31 -13.23 -1.23
N PHE A 336 3.44 -13.32 -2.54
CA PHE A 336 3.85 -12.21 -3.38
C PHE A 336 2.69 -11.70 -4.24
N PHE A 337 1.46 -12.20 -4.07
CA PHE A 337 0.34 -11.97 -4.98
C PHE A 337 0.61 -12.44 -6.43
N ASN A 338 1.46 -13.46 -6.63
CA ASN A 338 1.37 -14.26 -7.84
C ASN A 338 0.06 -15.05 -7.78
N ARG A 339 -0.67 -15.13 -8.89
CA ARG A 339 -2.03 -15.64 -8.91
C ARG A 339 -2.19 -16.73 -9.95
N VAL A 340 -2.91 -17.78 -9.59
CA VAL A 340 -3.59 -18.68 -10.55
C VAL A 340 -5.08 -18.43 -10.48
N THR A 341 -5.73 -18.46 -11.63
CA THR A 341 -7.18 -18.29 -11.75
C THR A 341 -7.76 -19.52 -12.42
N LYS A 342 -8.77 -20.14 -11.80
CA LYS A 342 -9.56 -21.19 -12.44
C LYS A 342 -11.03 -20.83 -12.45
N THR A 343 -11.67 -21.02 -13.60
CA THR A 343 -13.11 -20.81 -13.78
C THR A 343 -13.80 -22.17 -13.84
N PHE A 344 -14.90 -22.29 -13.12
CA PHE A 344 -15.77 -23.46 -13.10
C PHE A 344 -17.17 -23.06 -13.54
N LEU A 345 -17.71 -23.80 -14.51
CA LEU A 345 -19.10 -23.68 -14.93
C LEU A 345 -19.95 -24.57 -14.03
N VAL A 346 -20.77 -23.95 -13.19
CA VAL A 346 -21.70 -24.61 -12.27
C VAL A 346 -23.11 -24.46 -12.83
N ARG A 347 -23.67 -25.57 -13.32
CA ARG A 347 -25.05 -25.61 -13.77
C ARG A 347 -25.95 -25.94 -12.59
N THR A 348 -26.87 -25.04 -12.26
CA THR A 348 -27.90 -25.24 -11.24
C THR A 348 -29.27 -25.41 -11.88
N LYS A 349 -30.14 -26.20 -11.24
CA LYS A 349 -31.55 -26.37 -11.61
C LYS A 349 -32.43 -26.09 -10.40
N SER A 350 -33.64 -25.60 -10.64
CA SER A 350 -34.66 -25.48 -9.58
C SER A 350 -35.03 -26.86 -9.05
N HIS A 351 -35.08 -27.02 -7.73
CA HIS A 351 -35.44 -28.29 -7.10
C HIS A 351 -36.89 -28.69 -7.48
N VAL A 352 -37.09 -29.89 -8.01
CA VAL A 352 -38.41 -30.43 -8.36
C VAL A 352 -38.95 -31.24 -7.18
N GLY A 353 -39.49 -30.55 -6.16
CA GLY A 353 -40.02 -31.15 -4.92
C GLY A 353 -40.73 -30.12 -4.02
N GLN A 354 -41.54 -30.56 -3.04
CA GLN A 354 -42.35 -29.67 -2.18
C GLN A 354 -41.51 -28.54 -1.57
N VAL A 355 -41.97 -27.31 -1.79
CA VAL A 355 -41.18 -26.08 -1.93
C VAL A 355 -40.75 -25.47 -0.58
N LYS A 356 -39.44 -25.22 -0.42
CA LYS A 356 -38.96 -23.90 0.00
C LYS A 356 -38.52 -23.14 -1.26
N LYS A 357 -38.80 -21.84 -1.30
CA LYS A 357 -38.79 -21.02 -2.52
C LYS A 357 -37.39 -20.79 -3.13
N ASP A 358 -36.34 -21.28 -2.47
CA ASP A 358 -34.93 -20.91 -2.72
C ASP A 358 -33.97 -22.10 -2.91
N ASP A 359 -34.47 -23.34 -3.08
CA ASP A 359 -33.61 -24.52 -3.18
C ASP A 359 -33.13 -24.77 -4.64
N LEU A 360 -31.85 -24.49 -4.90
CA LEU A 360 -31.14 -24.87 -6.13
C LEU A 360 -30.37 -26.19 -5.94
N VAL A 361 -30.32 -27.01 -6.98
CA VAL A 361 -29.52 -28.25 -7.02
C VAL A 361 -28.45 -28.14 -8.10
N VAL A 362 -27.23 -28.58 -7.80
CA VAL A 362 -26.15 -28.65 -8.79
C VAL A 362 -26.36 -29.85 -9.70
N ASP A 363 -26.46 -29.58 -11.00
CA ASP A 363 -26.55 -30.59 -12.06
C ASP A 363 -25.16 -31.04 -12.51
N GLN A 364 -24.24 -30.09 -12.63
CA GLN A 364 -22.90 -30.33 -13.17
C GLN A 364 -21.93 -29.21 -12.81
N VAL A 365 -20.70 -29.58 -12.48
CA VAL A 365 -19.54 -28.68 -12.41
C VAL A 365 -18.52 -29.13 -13.44
N ARG A 366 -18.01 -28.20 -14.24
CA ARG A 366 -16.90 -28.43 -15.19
C ARG A 366 -15.90 -27.30 -15.09
N GLU A 367 -14.62 -27.63 -15.11
CA GLU A 367 -13.55 -26.64 -15.24
C GLU A 367 -13.52 -26.11 -16.68
N ASP A 368 -13.47 -24.79 -16.83
CA ASP A 368 -13.43 -24.12 -18.13
C ASP A 368 -11.99 -23.91 -18.60
N VAL A 369 -11.42 -24.99 -19.14
CA VAL A 369 -10.02 -25.06 -19.60
C VAL A 369 -9.77 -24.21 -20.87
N LEU A 370 -10.82 -23.71 -21.53
CA LEU A 370 -10.70 -22.91 -22.76
C LEU A 370 -10.41 -21.43 -22.48
N SER A 371 -10.71 -20.96 -21.27
CA SER A 371 -10.47 -19.56 -20.84
C SER A 371 -9.02 -19.27 -20.41
N GLU A 372 -8.16 -20.28 -20.32
CA GLU A 372 -6.74 -20.15 -19.90
C GLU A 372 -5.79 -19.72 -21.05
N VAL A 373 -6.27 -19.64 -22.30
CA VAL A 373 -5.43 -19.39 -23.50
C VAL A 373 -5.39 -17.92 -23.95
N GLU A 374 -6.28 -17.07 -23.43
CA GLU A 374 -6.29 -15.63 -23.73
C GLU A 374 -6.31 -14.81 -22.43
N GLY A 375 -5.14 -14.64 -21.80
CA GLY A 375 -4.95 -13.80 -20.62
C GLY A 375 -3.54 -13.25 -20.53
#